data_AF-A0A0F5QZ94-F1
#
_entry.id   AF-A0A0F5QZ94-F1
#
_cell.length_a   1.000
_cell.length_b   1.000
_cell.length_c   1.000
_cell.angle_alpha   90.00
_cell.angle_beta   90.00
_cell.angle_gamma   90.00
#
_symmetry.space_group_name_H-M   'P 1'
#
loop_
_entity.id
_entity.type
_entity.pdbx_description
1 polymer ?
#
loop_
_entity_poly.entity_id
_entity_poly.type
_entity_poly.pdbx_seq_one_letter_code
_entity_poly.pdbx_strand_id
1 'polypeptide(L)'
;MEQEKRMAGDYEVYQALPIGRVEVVLGIDITNTEKPYLVCYCSQNNLFGIDQYYGAEGYEDYLVAMQEFTKLLQWEIEKLQTERATITEPMPPIQPDQCLPIKSDDDLGGRIVVTRLDWLRPEFRTADHQLIWVTGGFGASGNSRGRAVYAETLYSGDEYRYNREDLMGFLKPEHTPTWAAEKLAQRQAEQAPSKPRPRGEAR
;
A
#
# COMPACT_ATOMS: atom_id res chain seq x y z
N MET A 1 2.36 4.64 -30.36
CA MET A 1 3.05 5.24 -29.21
C MET A 1 4.06 4.20 -28.78
N GLU A 2 5.35 4.43 -29.02
CA GLU A 2 6.39 3.58 -28.44
C GLU A 2 6.24 3.67 -26.92
N GLN A 3 6.03 2.54 -26.26
CA GLN A 3 6.05 2.51 -24.80
C GLN A 3 7.45 2.92 -24.38
N GLU A 4 7.52 3.99 -23.58
CA GLU A 4 8.77 4.44 -23.00
C GLU A 4 9.34 3.28 -22.18
N LYS A 5 10.56 2.85 -22.54
CA LYS A 5 11.22 1.73 -21.88
C LYS A 5 11.53 2.13 -20.46
N ARG A 6 11.10 1.32 -19.50
CA ARG A 6 11.39 1.56 -18.07
C ARG A 6 12.86 1.29 -17.82
N MET A 7 13.56 2.25 -17.19
CA MET A 7 15.00 2.18 -16.95
C MET A 7 15.29 2.10 -15.45
N ALA A 8 16.25 1.24 -15.09
CA ALA A 8 16.84 1.15 -13.76
C ALA A 8 18.31 1.60 -13.85
N GLY A 9 18.54 2.91 -13.76
CA GLY A 9 19.84 3.49 -14.12
C GLY A 9 20.07 3.36 -15.63
N ASP A 10 21.20 2.78 -16.03
CA ASP A 10 21.56 2.55 -17.44
C ASP A 10 20.94 1.26 -18.03
N TYR A 11 20.30 0.44 -17.19
CA TYR A 11 19.75 -0.86 -17.59
C TYR A 11 18.27 -0.75 -17.96
N GLU A 12 17.89 -1.35 -19.09
CA GLU A 12 16.49 -1.49 -19.49
C GLU A 12 15.83 -2.58 -18.64
N VAL A 13 14.72 -2.27 -17.99
CA VAL A 13 13.96 -3.25 -17.19
C VAL A 13 13.40 -4.33 -18.11
N TYR A 14 13.98 -5.52 -18.00
CA TYR A 14 13.60 -6.69 -18.80
C TYR A 14 12.48 -7.49 -18.11
N GLN A 15 12.64 -7.75 -16.82
CA GLN A 15 11.63 -8.42 -16.00
C GLN A 15 11.43 -7.64 -14.72
N ALA A 16 10.18 -7.45 -14.31
CA ALA A 16 9.85 -6.87 -13.03
C ALA A 16 8.71 -7.67 -12.41
N LEU A 17 8.88 -8.12 -11.17
CA LEU A 17 7.89 -8.92 -10.46
C LEU A 17 7.55 -8.25 -9.12
N PRO A 18 6.30 -7.77 -8.96
CA PRO A 18 5.84 -7.24 -7.69
C PRO A 18 5.67 -8.39 -6.69
N ILE A 19 6.28 -8.22 -5.51
CA ILE A 19 6.06 -9.13 -4.38
C ILE A 19 6.12 -8.32 -3.08
N GLY A 20 5.08 -8.46 -2.26
CA GLY A 20 4.97 -7.72 -1.02
C GLY A 20 4.99 -6.22 -1.26
N ARG A 21 5.85 -5.51 -0.54
CA ARG A 21 5.94 -4.03 -0.59
C ARG A 21 6.95 -3.52 -1.61
N VAL A 22 7.55 -4.41 -2.40
CA VAL A 22 8.62 -4.10 -3.35
C VAL A 22 8.32 -4.71 -4.71
N GLU A 23 9.17 -4.43 -5.66
CA GLU A 23 9.25 -5.11 -6.94
C GLU A 23 10.70 -5.56 -7.13
N VAL A 24 10.89 -6.84 -7.47
CA VAL A 24 12.23 -7.33 -7.83
C VAL A 24 12.38 -7.12 -9.33
N VAL A 25 13.48 -6.50 -9.73
CA VAL A 25 13.74 -6.04 -11.09
C VAL A 25 15.01 -6.70 -11.62
N LEU A 26 14.93 -7.20 -12.85
CA LEU A 26 16.05 -7.64 -13.67
C LEU A 26 16.17 -6.68 -14.85
N GLY A 27 17.27 -5.94 -14.90
CA GLY A 27 17.63 -5.04 -15.99
C GLY A 27 18.68 -5.65 -16.92
N ILE A 28 18.66 -5.25 -18.18
CA ILE A 28 19.65 -5.63 -19.19
C ILE A 28 20.20 -4.38 -19.87
N ASP A 29 21.52 -4.29 -19.93
CA ASP A 29 22.26 -3.30 -20.73
C ASP A 29 23.28 -4.04 -21.60
N ILE A 30 22.92 -4.24 -22.87
CA ILE A 30 23.79 -4.90 -23.85
C ILE A 30 25.02 -4.05 -24.24
N THR A 31 25.04 -2.77 -23.88
CA THR A 31 26.19 -1.89 -24.13
C THR A 31 27.28 -2.06 -23.07
N ASN A 32 26.91 -2.50 -21.86
CA ASN A 32 27.83 -2.84 -20.79
C ASN A 32 28.41 -4.25 -21.00
N THR A 33 29.65 -4.32 -21.48
CA THR A 33 30.30 -5.61 -21.80
C THR A 33 30.83 -6.34 -20.56
N GLU A 34 31.05 -5.64 -19.44
CA GLU A 34 31.51 -6.28 -18.20
C GLU A 34 30.33 -6.85 -17.43
N LYS A 35 29.27 -6.06 -17.24
CA LYS A 35 28.11 -6.43 -16.42
C LYS A 35 26.81 -6.08 -17.14
N PRO A 36 26.38 -6.85 -18.14
CA PRO A 36 25.17 -6.56 -18.89
C PRO A 36 23.88 -6.81 -18.12
N TYR A 37 23.92 -7.51 -16.97
CA TYR A 37 22.72 -7.86 -16.20
C TYR A 37 22.70 -7.16 -14.85
N LEU A 38 21.57 -6.56 -14.48
CA LEU A 38 21.37 -5.90 -13.19
C LEU A 38 20.22 -6.58 -12.44
N VAL A 39 20.40 -6.88 -11.16
CA VAL A 39 19.31 -7.27 -10.27
C VAL A 39 19.17 -6.23 -9.16
N CYS A 40 17.96 -5.74 -8.91
CA CYS A 40 17.70 -4.76 -7.85
C CYS A 40 16.26 -4.83 -7.33
N TYR A 41 16.01 -4.13 -6.23
CA TYR A 41 14.67 -3.83 -5.77
C TYR A 41 14.20 -2.48 -6.29
N CYS A 42 12.90 -2.36 -6.55
CA CYS A 42 12.21 -1.11 -6.80
C CYS A 42 11.08 -0.92 -5.78
N SER A 43 10.97 0.29 -5.21
CA SER A 43 9.85 0.68 -4.36
C SER A 43 9.28 2.02 -4.81
N GLN A 44 7.95 2.13 -4.76
CA GLN A 44 7.20 3.36 -5.01
C GLN A 44 6.67 3.99 -3.70
N ASN A 45 7.15 3.53 -2.54
CA ASN A 45 6.75 4.05 -1.21
C ASN A 45 7.36 5.43 -0.91
N ASN A 46 7.29 6.37 -1.85
CA ASN A 46 7.65 7.76 -1.62
C ASN A 46 6.46 8.67 -1.93
N LEU A 47 6.51 9.89 -1.39
CA LEU A 47 5.43 10.88 -1.46
C LEU A 47 5.00 11.21 -2.91
N PHE A 48 5.87 10.98 -3.88
CA PHE A 48 5.65 11.30 -5.29
C PHE A 48 5.31 10.08 -6.15
N GLY A 49 5.31 8.86 -5.59
CA GLY A 49 5.08 7.62 -6.34
C GLY A 49 6.15 7.33 -7.39
N ILE A 50 7.38 7.81 -7.19
CA ILE A 50 8.49 7.65 -8.13
C ILE A 50 9.16 6.29 -7.90
N ASP A 51 9.61 5.63 -8.96
CA ASP A 51 10.42 4.41 -8.83
C ASP A 51 11.75 4.71 -8.13
N GLN A 52 11.99 4.06 -6.99
CA GLN A 52 13.28 4.09 -6.30
C GLN A 52 13.93 2.71 -6.37
N TYR A 53 15.05 2.65 -7.08
CA TYR A 53 15.86 1.45 -7.21
C TYR A 53 16.94 1.41 -6.12
N TYR A 54 17.12 0.25 -5.49
CA TYR A 54 18.14 0.02 -4.46
C TYR A 54 18.58 -1.44 -4.42
N GLY A 55 19.69 -1.72 -3.72
CA GLY A 55 20.26 -3.08 -3.67
C GLY A 55 20.71 -3.57 -5.05
N ALA A 56 21.18 -2.65 -5.89
CA ALA A 56 21.58 -2.92 -7.26
C ALA A 56 22.90 -3.69 -7.32
N GLU A 57 22.87 -4.87 -7.93
CA GLU A 57 24.06 -5.70 -8.19
C GLU A 57 24.12 -6.09 -9.66
N GLY A 58 25.30 -5.88 -10.26
CA GLY A 58 25.57 -6.15 -11.67
C GLY A 58 26.34 -7.45 -11.88
N TYR A 59 25.94 -8.22 -12.87
CA TYR A 59 26.42 -9.56 -13.19
C TYR A 59 26.85 -9.69 -14.65
N GLU A 60 27.88 -10.50 -14.88
CA GLU A 60 28.41 -10.81 -16.22
C GLU A 60 27.61 -11.93 -16.90
N ASP A 61 27.14 -12.90 -16.11
CA ASP A 61 26.42 -14.08 -16.56
C ASP A 61 24.91 -14.00 -16.24
N TYR A 62 24.08 -14.34 -17.24
CA TYR A 62 22.63 -14.25 -17.12
C TYR A 62 22.05 -15.24 -16.12
N LEU A 63 22.58 -16.46 -16.05
CA LEU A 63 22.07 -17.48 -15.14
C LEU A 63 22.40 -17.13 -13.69
N VAL A 64 23.57 -16.54 -13.44
CA VAL A 64 23.93 -16.01 -12.11
C VAL A 64 22.99 -14.86 -11.72
N ALA A 65 22.70 -13.93 -12.64
CA ALA A 65 21.74 -12.86 -12.39
C ALA A 65 20.34 -13.43 -12.08
N MET A 66 19.87 -14.42 -12.85
CA MET A 66 18.59 -15.08 -12.60
C MET A 66 18.55 -15.82 -11.26
N GLN A 67 19.66 -16.41 -10.82
CA GLN A 67 19.74 -17.03 -9.50
C GLN A 67 19.55 -15.99 -8.39
N GLU A 68 20.23 -14.84 -8.46
CA GLU A 68 20.02 -13.78 -7.47
C GLU A 68 18.57 -13.24 -7.54
N PHE A 69 18.04 -13.00 -8.74
CA PHE A 69 16.67 -12.55 -8.92
C PHE A 69 15.65 -13.48 -8.23
N THR A 70 15.79 -14.81 -8.42
CA THR A 70 14.91 -15.79 -7.75
C THR A 70 15.13 -15.85 -6.24
N LYS A 71 16.36 -15.64 -5.77
CA LYS A 71 16.69 -15.58 -4.34
C LYS A 71 16.05 -14.38 -3.66
N LEU A 72 16.05 -13.20 -4.29
CA LEU A 72 15.37 -12.01 -3.75
C LEU A 72 13.84 -12.23 -3.68
N LEU A 73 13.25 -12.84 -4.71
CA LEU A 73 11.83 -13.20 -4.68
C LEU A 73 11.52 -14.17 -3.54
N GLN A 74 12.33 -15.21 -3.37
CA GLN A 74 12.18 -16.19 -2.30
C GLN A 74 12.25 -15.53 -0.91
N TRP A 75 13.19 -14.61 -0.72
CA TRP A 75 13.34 -13.84 0.52
C TRP A 75 12.08 -13.03 0.86
N GLU A 76 11.51 -12.31 -0.12
CA GLU A 76 10.28 -11.54 0.09
C GLU A 76 9.06 -12.45 0.36
N ILE A 77 8.99 -13.63 -0.26
CA ILE A 77 7.96 -14.63 0.02
C ILE A 77 8.06 -15.11 1.48
N GLU A 78 9.25 -15.47 1.95
CA GLU A 78 9.48 -15.94 3.32
C GLU A 78 9.14 -14.87 4.36
N LYS A 79 9.50 -13.61 4.06
CA LYS A 79 9.12 -12.46 4.88
C LYS A 79 7.61 -12.30 4.98
N LEU A 80 6.89 -12.35 3.85
CA LEU A 80 5.42 -12.29 3.85
C LEU A 80 4.76 -13.45 4.58
N GLN A 81 5.32 -14.66 4.46
CA GLN A 81 4.84 -15.82 5.22
C GLN A 81 5.01 -15.62 6.72
N THR A 82 6.15 -15.05 7.14
CA THR A 82 6.42 -14.73 8.54
C THR A 82 5.45 -13.66 9.05
N GLU A 83 5.25 -12.58 8.29
CA GLU A 83 4.28 -11.53 8.61
C GLU A 83 2.87 -12.11 8.77
N ARG A 84 2.43 -12.96 7.83
CA ARG A 84 1.12 -13.63 7.91
C ARG A 84 1.00 -14.57 9.09
N ALA A 85 2.08 -15.27 9.47
CA ALA A 85 2.09 -16.15 10.63
C ALA A 85 1.93 -15.39 11.96
N THR A 86 2.25 -14.08 12.01
CA THR A 86 1.99 -13.26 13.20
C THR A 86 0.52 -12.88 13.37
N ILE A 87 -0.31 -13.06 12.33
CA ILE A 87 -1.74 -12.77 12.39
C ILE A 87 -2.45 -13.94 13.09
N THR A 88 -2.86 -13.71 14.33
CA THR A 88 -3.46 -14.73 15.21
C THR A 88 -4.83 -15.22 14.73
N GLU A 89 -5.58 -14.37 14.01
CA GLU A 89 -6.93 -14.68 13.53
C GLU A 89 -7.05 -14.42 12.02
N PRO A 90 -7.61 -15.36 11.24
CA PRO A 90 -7.79 -15.15 9.81
C PRO A 90 -8.73 -13.97 9.55
N MET A 91 -8.28 -13.04 8.70
CA MET A 91 -9.02 -11.84 8.33
C MET A 91 -9.53 -11.96 6.89
N PRO A 92 -10.66 -12.66 6.65
CA PRO A 92 -11.15 -12.92 5.30
C PRO A 92 -11.47 -11.61 4.57
N PRO A 93 -11.31 -11.58 3.24
CA PRO A 93 -11.57 -10.38 2.46
C PRO A 93 -13.04 -9.93 2.56
N ILE A 94 -13.23 -8.63 2.75
CA ILE A 94 -14.53 -7.97 2.78
C ILE A 94 -15.09 -7.93 1.36
N GLN A 95 -16.33 -8.41 1.23
CA GLN A 95 -17.04 -8.52 -0.03
C GLN A 95 -17.92 -7.30 -0.32
N PRO A 96 -18.23 -7.01 -1.60
CA PRO A 96 -19.04 -5.84 -1.99
C PRO A 96 -20.42 -5.77 -1.37
N ASP A 97 -21.06 -6.91 -1.09
CA ASP A 97 -22.38 -6.99 -0.46
C ASP A 97 -22.38 -6.59 1.03
N GLN A 98 -21.21 -6.61 1.67
CA GLN A 98 -21.00 -6.15 3.04
C GLN A 98 -20.81 -4.63 3.13
N CYS A 99 -20.77 -3.94 1.99
CA CYS A 99 -20.50 -2.52 1.88
C CYS A 99 -21.73 -1.73 1.41
N LEU A 100 -21.83 -0.48 1.86
CA LEU A 100 -22.71 0.53 1.30
C LEU A 100 -21.92 1.30 0.22
N PRO A 101 -22.42 1.40 -1.02
CA PRO A 101 -21.69 2.06 -2.09
C PRO A 101 -21.51 3.56 -1.81
N ILE A 102 -20.34 4.08 -2.17
CA ILE A 102 -20.04 5.51 -2.07
C ILE A 102 -20.82 6.27 -3.13
N LYS A 103 -21.57 7.28 -2.72
CA LYS A 103 -22.24 8.24 -3.60
C LYS A 103 -21.33 9.43 -3.90
N SER A 104 -21.68 10.24 -4.90
CA SER A 104 -20.87 11.40 -5.29
C SER A 104 -20.82 12.49 -4.21
N ASP A 105 -21.88 12.62 -3.42
CA ASP A 105 -22.06 13.63 -2.38
C ASP A 105 -21.52 13.19 -1.00
N ASP A 106 -21.09 11.94 -0.85
CA ASP A 106 -20.58 11.42 0.41
C ASP A 106 -19.22 12.03 0.78
N ASP A 107 -19.09 12.49 2.02
CA ASP A 107 -17.79 12.83 2.61
C ASP A 107 -17.17 11.58 3.25
N LEU A 108 -15.94 11.29 2.85
CA LEU A 108 -15.15 10.15 3.33
C LEU A 108 -14.25 10.54 4.51
N GLY A 109 -13.94 11.83 4.69
CA GLY A 109 -12.98 12.31 5.68
C GLY A 109 -13.33 11.88 7.10
N GLY A 110 -12.36 11.33 7.83
CA GLY A 110 -12.54 10.87 9.20
C GLY A 110 -13.46 9.66 9.34
N ARG A 111 -13.58 8.83 8.30
CA ARG A 111 -14.40 7.62 8.29
C ARG A 111 -13.61 6.41 7.83
N ILE A 112 -14.10 5.23 8.19
CA ILE A 112 -13.65 3.98 7.59
C ILE A 112 -14.28 3.81 6.23
N VAL A 113 -13.43 3.46 5.27
CA VAL A 113 -13.83 3.05 3.93
C VAL A 113 -13.14 1.73 3.61
N VAL A 114 -13.79 0.91 2.79
CA VAL A 114 -13.26 -0.36 2.31
C VAL A 114 -12.66 -0.16 0.93
N THR A 115 -11.41 -0.58 0.71
CA THR A 115 -10.78 -0.60 -0.61
C THR A 115 -11.23 -1.82 -1.42
N ARG A 116 -11.21 -1.69 -2.75
CA ARG A 116 -11.54 -2.82 -3.62
C ARG A 116 -10.41 -3.85 -3.66
N LEU A 117 -10.76 -5.13 -3.75
CA LEU A 117 -9.81 -6.24 -3.79
C LEU A 117 -8.92 -6.25 -5.05
N ASP A 118 -9.43 -5.75 -6.17
CA ASP A 118 -8.70 -5.66 -7.43
C ASP A 118 -7.59 -4.60 -7.40
N TRP A 119 -7.75 -3.57 -6.56
CA TRP A 119 -6.71 -2.59 -6.28
C TRP A 119 -5.57 -3.16 -5.42
N LEU A 120 -5.87 -4.14 -4.56
CA LEU A 120 -4.89 -4.79 -3.72
C LEU A 120 -4.14 -5.89 -4.48
N ARG A 121 -2.82 -5.96 -4.25
CA ARG A 121 -2.01 -7.08 -4.71
C ARG A 121 -2.55 -8.39 -4.12
N PRO A 122 -2.46 -9.52 -4.84
CA PRO A 122 -3.05 -10.79 -4.40
C PRO A 122 -2.66 -11.21 -2.96
N GLU A 123 -1.43 -10.94 -2.56
CA GLU A 123 -0.88 -11.23 -1.24
C GLU A 123 -1.47 -10.36 -0.11
N PHE A 124 -2.15 -9.26 -0.42
CA PHE A 124 -2.75 -8.35 0.54
C PHE A 124 -4.28 -8.32 0.47
N ARG A 125 -4.92 -9.31 -0.16
CA ARG A 125 -6.39 -9.40 -0.30
C ARG A 125 -7.06 -9.95 0.97
N THR A 126 -6.90 -9.23 2.07
CA THR A 126 -7.41 -9.55 3.41
C THR A 126 -7.98 -8.29 4.08
N ALA A 127 -8.85 -8.47 5.08
CA ALA A 127 -9.59 -7.34 5.66
C ALA A 127 -8.71 -6.29 6.35
N ASP A 128 -7.57 -6.68 6.91
CA ASP A 128 -6.57 -5.78 7.53
C ASP A 128 -5.98 -4.76 6.55
N HIS A 129 -5.85 -5.13 5.29
CA HIS A 129 -5.38 -4.24 4.23
C HIS A 129 -6.52 -3.52 3.50
N GLN A 130 -7.77 -4.00 3.64
CA GLN A 130 -8.93 -3.38 3.00
C GLN A 130 -9.52 -2.22 3.79
N LEU A 131 -9.50 -2.30 5.12
CA LEU A 131 -10.06 -1.26 5.98
C LEU A 131 -9.08 -0.09 6.09
N ILE A 132 -9.48 1.05 5.53
CA ILE A 132 -8.71 2.28 5.56
C ILE A 132 -9.46 3.37 6.33
N TRP A 133 -8.72 4.18 7.06
CA TRP A 133 -9.16 5.40 7.70
C TRP A 133 -8.79 6.58 6.81
N VAL A 134 -9.78 7.29 6.28
CA VAL A 134 -9.54 8.40 5.37
C VAL A 134 -9.13 9.64 6.16
N THR A 135 -7.91 10.12 5.91
CA THR A 135 -7.35 11.30 6.57
C THR A 135 -7.68 12.60 5.82
N GLY A 136 -7.83 12.54 4.49
CA GLY A 136 -8.25 13.70 3.70
C GLY A 136 -8.02 13.56 2.19
N GLY A 137 -7.82 14.69 1.52
CA GLY A 137 -7.63 14.79 0.07
C GLY A 137 -8.88 15.27 -0.66
N PHE A 138 -8.69 15.85 -1.85
CA PHE A 138 -9.80 16.43 -2.60
C PHE A 138 -10.85 15.40 -3.01
N GLY A 139 -10.47 14.14 -3.22
CA GLY A 139 -11.42 13.06 -3.53
C GLY A 139 -12.16 12.51 -2.32
N ALA A 140 -11.78 12.88 -1.11
CA ALA A 140 -12.49 12.49 0.11
C ALA A 140 -13.78 13.30 0.28
N SER A 141 -13.76 14.58 -0.09
CA SER A 141 -14.92 15.46 0.01
C SER A 141 -16.00 15.15 -1.02
N GLY A 142 -17.26 15.22 -0.59
CA GLY A 142 -18.42 15.07 -1.47
C GLY A 142 -18.49 16.18 -2.54
N ASN A 143 -19.01 15.82 -3.72
CA ASN A 143 -19.17 16.68 -4.91
C ASN A 143 -17.87 17.37 -5.40
N SER A 144 -16.72 16.91 -4.93
CA SER A 144 -15.43 17.42 -5.37
C SER A 144 -15.06 16.87 -6.75
N ARG A 145 -14.32 17.67 -7.52
CA ARG A 145 -13.74 17.25 -8.80
C ARG A 145 -12.42 16.49 -8.64
N GLY A 146 -11.79 16.58 -7.47
CA GLY A 146 -10.56 15.86 -7.19
C GLY A 146 -10.81 14.37 -6.99
N ARG A 147 -9.83 13.54 -7.37
CA ARG A 147 -9.94 12.07 -7.23
C ARG A 147 -9.13 11.51 -6.09
N ALA A 148 -8.07 12.22 -5.66
CA ALA A 148 -7.12 11.73 -4.67
C ALA A 148 -7.70 11.68 -3.25
N VAL A 149 -7.62 10.51 -2.63
CA VAL A 149 -7.99 10.22 -1.25
C VAL A 149 -6.73 9.76 -0.52
N TYR A 150 -6.36 10.44 0.56
CA TYR A 150 -5.28 10.01 1.45
C TYR A 150 -5.89 9.27 2.62
N ALA A 151 -5.31 8.11 2.94
CA ALA A 151 -5.81 7.26 3.99
C ALA A 151 -4.71 6.40 4.61
N GLU A 152 -4.94 5.97 5.84
CA GLU A 152 -4.12 5.01 6.55
C GLU A 152 -4.84 3.68 6.64
N THR A 153 -4.14 2.56 6.48
CA THR A 153 -4.71 1.26 6.84
C THR A 153 -5.08 1.22 8.32
N LEU A 154 -6.19 0.58 8.66
CA LEU A 154 -6.69 0.53 10.03
C LEU A 154 -5.83 -0.38 10.92
N TYR A 155 -5.27 -1.44 10.32
CA TYR A 155 -4.52 -2.45 11.06
C TYR A 155 -3.05 -2.03 11.30
N SER A 156 -2.29 -1.78 10.23
CA SER A 156 -0.86 -1.44 10.32
C SER A 156 -0.59 0.07 10.44
N GLY A 157 -1.52 0.93 10.03
CA GLY A 157 -1.32 2.39 10.03
C GLY A 157 -0.51 2.89 8.84
N ASP A 158 -0.22 2.03 7.86
CA ASP A 158 0.48 2.43 6.64
C ASP A 158 -0.34 3.45 5.83
N GLU A 159 0.29 4.55 5.45
CA GLU A 159 -0.30 5.61 4.64
C GLU A 159 -0.26 5.28 3.14
N TYR A 160 -1.39 5.49 2.47
CA TYR A 160 -1.53 5.30 1.03
C TYR A 160 -2.38 6.39 0.39
N ARG A 161 -2.12 6.62 -0.90
CA ARG A 161 -2.99 7.41 -1.77
C ARG A 161 -3.85 6.46 -2.60
N TYR A 162 -5.15 6.69 -2.56
CA TYR A 162 -6.15 6.06 -3.41
C TYR A 162 -6.78 7.09 -4.33
N ASN A 163 -7.45 6.64 -5.39
CA ASN A 163 -8.49 7.40 -6.03
C ASN A 163 -9.85 7.00 -5.46
N ARG A 164 -10.83 7.92 -5.47
CA ARG A 164 -12.18 7.66 -4.97
C ARG A 164 -12.84 6.43 -5.62
N GLU A 165 -12.50 6.11 -6.86
CA GLU A 165 -13.01 4.94 -7.61
C GLU A 165 -12.38 3.60 -7.20
N ASP A 166 -11.22 3.65 -6.54
CA ASP A 166 -10.53 2.47 -6.01
C ASP A 166 -11.20 1.98 -4.71
N LEU A 167 -12.16 2.76 -4.19
CA LEU A 167 -12.88 2.52 -2.96
C LEU A 167 -14.20 1.81 -3.24
N MET A 168 -14.47 0.78 -2.46
CA MET A 168 -15.64 -0.08 -2.60
C MET A 168 -16.87 0.55 -1.93
N GLY A 169 -16.73 1.04 -0.70
CA GLY A 169 -17.88 1.41 0.10
C GLY A 169 -17.59 1.68 1.57
N PHE A 170 -18.61 2.12 2.30
CA PHE A 170 -18.61 2.12 3.75
C PHE A 170 -18.96 0.73 4.26
N LEU A 171 -18.18 0.19 5.21
CA LEU A 171 -18.50 -1.09 5.81
C LEU A 171 -19.81 -1.00 6.61
N LYS A 172 -20.71 -1.96 6.41
CA LYS A 172 -21.93 -2.04 7.22
C LYS A 172 -21.58 -2.38 8.67
N PRO A 173 -22.19 -1.73 9.68
CA PRO A 173 -21.87 -1.97 11.09
C PRO A 173 -21.94 -3.44 11.50
N GLU A 174 -22.93 -4.18 10.98
CA GLU A 174 -23.16 -5.61 11.24
C GLU A 174 -22.04 -6.54 10.74
N HIS A 175 -21.18 -6.07 9.83
CA HIS A 175 -20.03 -6.80 9.30
C HIS A 175 -18.69 -6.27 9.82
N THR A 176 -18.70 -5.39 10.82
CA THR A 176 -17.47 -4.83 11.40
C THR A 176 -16.75 -5.89 12.23
N PRO A 177 -15.50 -6.28 11.87
CA PRO A 177 -14.71 -7.18 12.68
C PRO A 177 -14.39 -6.60 14.06
N THR A 178 -14.28 -7.44 15.08
CA THR A 178 -13.99 -7.01 16.47
C THR A 178 -12.70 -6.19 16.56
N TRP A 179 -11.62 -6.64 15.93
CA TRP A 179 -10.33 -5.94 15.91
C TRP A 179 -10.45 -4.53 15.30
N ALA A 180 -11.32 -4.34 14.30
CA ALA A 180 -11.53 -3.06 13.64
C ALA A 180 -12.23 -2.07 14.58
N ALA A 181 -13.23 -2.54 15.33
CA ALA A 181 -13.91 -1.75 16.35
C ALA A 181 -12.95 -1.33 17.49
N GLU A 182 -12.05 -2.21 17.91
CA GLU A 182 -11.03 -1.89 18.92
C GLU A 182 -10.04 -0.83 18.42
N LYS A 183 -9.51 -0.98 17.21
CA LYS A 183 -8.59 -0.01 16.58
C LYS A 183 -9.24 1.36 16.38
N LEU A 184 -10.52 1.39 16.01
CA LEU A 184 -11.30 2.62 15.93
C LEU A 184 -11.40 3.32 17.28
N ALA A 185 -11.74 2.58 18.34
CA ALA A 185 -11.87 3.12 19.68
C ALA A 185 -10.54 3.70 20.18
N GLN A 186 -9.42 3.02 19.91
CA GLN A 186 -8.07 3.51 20.22
C GLN A 186 -7.77 4.83 19.52
N ARG A 187 -7.99 4.91 18.20
CA ARG A 187 -7.76 6.14 17.43
C ARG A 187 -8.65 7.30 17.88
N GLN A 188 -9.92 7.04 18.20
CA GLN A 188 -10.82 8.07 18.72
C GLN A 188 -10.36 8.59 20.09
N ALA A 189 -9.81 7.72 20.93
CA ALA A 189 -9.24 8.11 22.22
C ALA A 189 -7.96 8.96 22.06
N GLU A 190 -7.13 8.68 21.05
CA GLU A 190 -5.94 9.46 20.72
C GLU A 190 -6.26 10.83 20.13
N GLN A 191 -7.34 10.96 19.36
CA GLN A 191 -7.82 12.22 18.78
C GLN A 191 -8.65 13.06 19.77
N ALA A 192 -9.00 12.52 20.95
CA ALA A 192 -9.72 13.29 21.97
C ALA A 192 -8.81 14.41 22.50
N PRO A 193 -9.27 15.68 22.51
CA PRO A 193 -8.44 16.80 22.95
C PRO A 193 -8.01 16.59 24.41
N SER A 194 -6.71 16.70 24.69
CA SER A 194 -6.22 16.78 26.06
C SER A 194 -6.94 17.94 26.76
N LYS A 195 -7.60 17.67 27.90
CA LYS A 195 -8.34 18.67 28.69
C LYS A 195 -7.53 19.98 28.77
N PRO A 196 -8.12 21.15 28.47
CA PRO A 196 -7.44 22.42 28.68
C PRO A 196 -7.07 22.53 30.16
N ARG A 197 -5.79 22.81 30.45
CA ARG A 197 -5.31 23.06 31.82
C ARG A 197 -6.15 24.20 32.42
N PRO A 198 -6.67 24.09 33.65
CA PRO A 198 -7.35 25.21 34.27
C PRO A 198 -6.36 26.38 34.36
N ARG A 199 -6.75 27.53 33.79
CA ARG A 199 -6.02 28.78 33.93
C ARG A 199 -6.09 29.17 35.42
N GLY A 200 -5.08 28.75 36.18
CA GLY A 200 -4.92 29.14 37.57
C GLY A 200 -4.76 30.65 37.67
N GLU A 201 -5.60 31.25 38.50
CA GLU A 201 -5.67 32.68 38.81
C GLU A 201 -4.30 33.22 39.25
N ALA A 202 -3.79 34.21 38.52
CA ALA A 202 -2.76 35.10 39.04
C ALA A 202 -3.48 36.15 39.90
N ARG A 203 -3.30 36.07 41.22
CA ARG A 203 -3.52 37.16 42.16
C ARG A 203 -2.18 37.81 42.48
#